data_AF-A0A2N3G8J8-F1
#
_entry.id   AF-A0A2N3G8J8-F1
#
_cell.length_a   1.000
_cell.length_b   1.000
_cell.length_c   1.000
_cell.angle_alpha   90.00
_cell.angle_beta   90.00
_cell.angle_gamma   90.00
#
_symmetry.space_group_name_H-M   'P 1'
#
loop_
_entity.id
_entity.type
_entity.pdbx_description
1 polymer ?
#
loop_
_entity_poly.entity_id
_entity_poly.type
_entity_poly.pdbx_seq_one_letter_code
_entity_poly.pdbx_strand_id
1 'polypeptide(L)' 'MILDIHEDADRELNDAADYYDSESPGLGTLFLDQLDVGYQRILENPHASPEIDPDIRADSAQLGHRFR' A
#
# COMPACT_ATOMS: atom_id res chain seq x y z
N MET A 1 2.78 16.93 3.98
CA MET A 1 3.17 16.24 2.75
C MET A 1 1.89 15.85 2.03
N ILE A 2 1.78 16.04 0.72
CA ILE A 2 0.65 15.55 -0.08
C ILE A 2 1.16 14.30 -0.79
N LEU A 3 0.37 13.22 -0.76
CA LEU A 3 0.70 11.98 -1.46
C LEU A 3 0.49 12.20 -2.96
N ASP A 4 1.51 11.90 -3.75
CA ASP A 4 1.44 11.85 -5.21
C ASP A 4 1.76 10.41 -5.63
N ILE A 5 0.82 9.77 -6.33
CA ILE A 5 0.91 8.36 -6.73
C ILE A 5 1.20 8.33 -8.22
N HIS A 6 2.30 7.69 -8.61
CA HIS A 6 2.65 7.49 -10.01
C HIS A 6 1.54 6.70 -10.74
N GLU A 7 1.24 7.05 -11.98
CA GLU A 7 0.13 6.45 -12.74
C GLU A 7 0.23 4.92 -12.87
N ASP A 8 1.45 4.39 -13.00
CA ASP A 8 1.67 2.95 -13.04
C ASP A 8 1.39 2.28 -11.70
N ALA A 9 1.72 2.95 -10.59
CA ALA A 9 1.41 2.44 -9.26
C ALA A 9 -0.11 2.45 -9.03
N ASP A 10 -0.82 3.50 -9.47
CA ASP A 10 -2.29 3.55 -9.38
C ASP A 10 -2.94 2.38 -10.17
N ARG A 11 -2.40 2.05 -11.35
CA ARG A 11 -2.85 0.88 -12.12
C ARG A 11 -2.59 -0.43 -11.38
N GLU A 12 -1.40 -0.62 -10.83
CA GLU A 12 -1.05 -1.82 -10.05
C GLU A 12 -1.95 -2.00 -8.82
N LEU A 13 -2.32 -0.90 -8.15
CA LEU A 13 -3.23 -0.94 -7.01
C LEU A 13 -4.65 -1.34 -7.39
N ASN A 14 -5.16 -0.81 -8.51
CA ASN A 14 -6.47 -1.18 -9.03
C ASN A 14 -6.48 -2.67 -9.46
N ASP A 15 -5.46 -3.13 -10.17
CA ASP A 15 -5.32 -4.54 -10.56
C ASP A 15 -5.27 -5.47 -9.34
N ALA A 16 -4.56 -5.07 -8.28
CA ALA A 16 -4.50 -5.83 -7.03
C ALA A 16 -5.86 -5.85 -6.29
N ALA A 17 -6.57 -4.72 -6.24
CA ALA A 17 -7.89 -4.65 -5.63
C ALA A 17 -8.89 -5.55 -6.37
N ASP A 18 -8.91 -5.50 -7.70
CA ASP A 18 -9.75 -6.34 -8.55
C ASP A 18 -9.42 -7.84 -8.35
N TYR A 19 -8.14 -8.18 -8.30
CA TYR A 19 -7.70 -9.55 -8.01
C TYR A 19 -8.24 -10.02 -6.66
N TYR A 20 -8.04 -9.26 -5.59
CA TYR A 20 -8.48 -9.66 -4.26
C TYR A 20 -10.01 -9.76 -4.16
N ASP A 21 -10.75 -8.82 -4.76
CA ASP A 21 -12.22 -8.90 -4.78
C ASP A 21 -12.74 -10.14 -5.54
N SER A 22 -12.03 -10.56 -6.60
CA SER A 22 -12.34 -11.79 -7.34
C SER A 22 -12.09 -13.06 -6.52
N GLU A 23 -11.11 -13.05 -5.61
CA GLU A 23 -10.81 -14.18 -4.72
C GLU A 23 -11.87 -14.31 -3.61
N SER A 24 -12.35 -13.18 -3.07
CA SER A 24 -13.44 -13.15 -2.11
C SER A 24 -14.12 -11.77 -2.12
N PRO A 25 -15.46 -11.71 -2.26
CA PRO A 25 -16.17 -10.43 -2.27
C PRO A 25 -15.83 -9.55 -1.05
N GLY A 26 -15.45 -8.31 -1.32
CA GLY A 26 -15.07 -7.30 -0.32
C GLY A 26 -13.59 -7.33 0.11
N LEU A 27 -12.80 -8.30 -0.36
CA LEU A 27 -11.37 -8.37 -0.01
C LEU A 27 -10.55 -7.27 -0.71
N GLY A 28 -10.93 -6.85 -1.92
CA GLY A 28 -10.32 -5.70 -2.60
C GLY A 28 -10.48 -4.41 -1.80
N THR A 29 -11.67 -4.15 -1.26
CA THR A 29 -11.91 -3.00 -0.37
C THR A 29 -11.06 -3.07 0.89
N LEU A 30 -10.99 -4.25 1.53
CA LEU A 30 -10.15 -4.44 2.73
C LEU A 30 -8.67 -4.23 2.44
N PHE A 31 -8.20 -4.58 1.24
CA PHE A 31 -6.84 -4.31 0.78
C PHE A 31 -6.59 -2.80 0.69
N LEU A 32 -7.49 -2.06 0.02
CA LEU A 32 -7.38 -0.61 -0.14
C LEU A 32 -7.44 0.13 1.21
N ASP A 33 -8.32 -0.28 2.13
CA ASP A 33 -8.40 0.29 3.48
C ASP A 33 -7.07 0.14 4.24
N GLN A 34 -6.38 -1.00 4.07
CA GLN A 34 -5.10 -1.25 4.72
C GLN A 34 -3.95 -0.46 4.07
N LEU A 35 -4.05 -0.23 2.76
CA LEU A 35 -3.12 0.62 2.04
C LEU A 35 -3.22 2.08 2.50
N ASP A 36 -4.43 2.59 2.70
CA ASP A 36 -4.66 3.92 3.26
C ASP A 36 -4.01 4.10 4.64
N VAL A 37 -4.09 3.07 5.50
CA VAL A 37 -3.37 3.05 6.78
C VAL A 37 -1.85 3.11 6.58
N GLY A 38 -1.33 2.42 5.57
CA GLY A 38 0.08 2.50 5.18
C GLY A 38 0.48 3.90 4.74
N TYR A 39 -0.31 4.54 3.87
CA TYR A 39 -0.07 5.91 3.43
C TYR A 39 -0.06 6.91 4.57
N GLN A 40 -0.98 6.80 5.53
CA GLN A 40 -0.96 7.66 6.70
C GLN A 40 0.34 7.53 7.49
N ARG A 41 0.86 6.32 7.68
CA ARG A 41 2.14 6.11 8.38
C ARG A 41 3.31 6.74 7.63
N ILE A 42 3.34 6.63 6.30
CA ILE A 42 4.37 7.24 5.46
C ILE A 42 4.29 8.77 5.56
N LEU A 43 3.08 9.35 5.50
CA LEU A 43 2.89 10.79 5.62
C LEU A 43 3.27 11.32 7.01
N GLU A 44 2.99 10.56 8.07
CA GLU A 44 3.35 10.89 9.45
C GLU A 44 4.86 10.78 9.72
N ASN A 45 5.52 9.76 9.16
CA ASN A 45 6.95 9.53 9.34
C ASN A 45 7.62 8.98 8.05
N PRO A 46 7.96 9.85 7.09
CA PRO A 46 8.51 9.45 5.79
C PRO A 46 9.83 8.68 5.84
N HIS A 47 10.57 8.80 6.95
CA HIS A 47 11.87 8.15 7.14
C HIS A 47 11.78 6.88 8.02
N ALA A 48 10.57 6.41 8.35
CA ALA A 48 10.38 5.20 9.16
C ALA A 48 10.92 3.94 8.46
N SER A 49 10.77 3.88 7.13
CA SER A 49 11.15 2.74 6.32
C SER A 49 12.62 2.86 5.87
N PRO A 50 13.34 1.73 5.76
CA PRO A 50 14.74 1.73 5.33
C PRO A 50 14.87 2.26 3.90
N GLU A 51 15.91 3.07 3.70
CA GLU A 51 16.32 3.52 2.38
C GLU A 51 17.04 2.38 1.66
N ILE A 52 16.61 2.08 0.44
CA ILE A 52 17.15 0.98 -0.38
C ILE A 52 17.94 1.51 -1.59
N ASP A 53 17.66 2.74 -1.99
CA ASP A 53 18.34 3.54 -3.03
C ASP A 53 18.17 5.02 -2.62
N PRO A 54 19.07 5.94 -2.99
CA PRO A 54 18.84 7.39 -2.88
C PRO A 54 17.39 7.81 -3.15
N ASP A 55 16.74 8.39 -2.13
CA ASP A 55 15.34 8.86 -2.15
C ASP A 55 14.27 7.77 -2.36
N ILE A 56 14.65 6.48 -2.35
CA ILE A 56 13.73 5.34 -2.44
C ILE A 56 13.75 4.55 -1.13
N ARG A 57 12.56 4.38 -0.54
CA ARG A 57 12.36 3.61 0.70
C ARG A 57 11.41 2.45 0.46
N ALA A 58 11.73 1.30 1.02
CA ALA A 58 10.88 0.13 0.94
C ALA A 58 10.07 0.01 2.23
N ASP A 59 8.78 0.34 2.17
CA ASP A 59 7.88 0.02 3.28
C ASP A 59 7.40 -1.41 3.14
N SER A 60 8.02 -2.31 3.90
CA SER A 60 7.41 -3.61 4.16
C SER A 60 6.31 -3.36 5.19
N ALA A 61 5.16 -2.86 4.74
CA ALA A 61 3.97 -2.80 5.57
C ALA A 61 3.84 -4.18 6.24
N GLN A 62 3.80 -4.21 7.57
CA GLN A 62 3.53 -5.43 8.34
C GLN A 62 2.07 -5.88 8.08
N LEU A 63 1.78 -6.30 6.85
CA LEU A 63 0.54 -6.96 6.45
C LEU A 63 0.50 -8.42 6.96
N GLY A 64 1.57 -8.86 7.63
CA GLY A 64 1.83 -10.23 8.06
C GLY A 64 0.95 -10.81 9.17
N HIS A 65 -0.20 -10.24 9.50
CA HIS A 65 -1.05 -10.81 10.56
C HIS A 65 -2.55 -10.94 10.28
N ARG A 66 -3.09 -10.50 9.13
CA ARG A 66 -4.57 -10.53 8.90
C ARG A 66 -5.05 -11.28 7.65
N PHE A 67 -4.15 -11.78 6.80
CA PHE A 67 -4.51 -12.53 5.59
C PHE A 67 -4.05 -14.00 5.63
N ARG A 68 -4.17 -14.66 6.78
CA ARG A 68 -3.92 -16.10 6.92
C ARG A 68 -5.21 -16.84 7.23
#